data_AF-A0AAW2LFC7-F1
#
_entry.id   AF-A0AAW2LFC7-F1
#
_cell.length_a   1.000
_cell.length_b   1.000
_cell.length_c   1.000
_cell.angle_alpha   90.00
_cell.angle_beta   90.00
_cell.angle_gamma   90.00
#
_symmetry.space_group_name_H-M   'P 1'
#
loop_
_entity.id
_entity.type
_entity.pdbx_description
1 polymer ?
#
loop_
_entity_poly.entity_id
_entity_poly.type
_entity_poly.pdbx_seq_one_letter_code
_entity_poly.pdbx_strand_id
1 'polypeptide(L)'
;MEEALEIPIINDLTMVLGSISQSKASAVVVDFTDPSTFYDNVKQATAFGMKSVVYVPRLKVETVSALSAFCEKASMGCIVAPTLSIGSILLQQAAISASFHYNNVEIVESRPAPSL
;
A
#
# COMPACT_ATOMS: atom_id res chain seq x y z
N MET A 1 -5.35 -21.65 -25.44
CA MET A 1 -4.16 -20.92 -25.92
C MET A 1 -4.15 -19.64 -25.11
N GLU A 2 -3.26 -19.51 -24.13
CA GLU A 2 -3.17 -18.27 -23.34
C GLU A 2 -2.63 -17.18 -24.26
N GLU A 3 -3.44 -16.18 -24.55
CA GLU A 3 -2.99 -14.96 -25.21
C GLU A 3 -1.91 -14.30 -24.33
N ALA A 4 -0.81 -13.90 -24.96
CA ALA A 4 0.24 -13.19 -24.24
C ALA A 4 -0.32 -11.89 -23.68
N LEU A 5 -0.16 -11.68 -22.38
CA LEU A 5 -0.51 -10.42 -21.73
C LEU A 5 0.39 -9.31 -22.30
N GLU A 6 -0.19 -8.34 -23.00
CA GLU A 6 0.50 -7.16 -23.53
C GLU A 6 0.82 -6.14 -22.42
N ILE A 7 1.54 -6.56 -21.38
CA ILE A 7 1.92 -5.71 -20.26
C ILE A 7 3.38 -5.26 -20.44
N PRO A 8 3.64 -3.98 -20.79
CA PRO A 8 4.98 -3.48 -20.95
C PRO A 8 5.69 -3.33 -19.58
N ILE A 9 6.96 -3.71 -19.52
CA ILE A 9 7.82 -3.49 -18.36
C ILE A 9 8.65 -2.22 -18.63
N ILE A 10 8.33 -1.14 -17.92
CA ILE A 10 8.93 0.19 -18.12
C ILE A 10 9.46 0.69 -16.77
N ASN A 11 10.59 1.40 -16.78
CA ASN A 11 11.25 1.93 -15.57
C ASN A 11 10.99 3.43 -15.34
N ASP A 12 10.22 4.09 -16.21
CA ASP A 12 9.76 5.46 -16.07
C ASP A 12 8.29 5.48 -15.61
N LEU A 13 8.08 5.73 -14.31
CA LEU A 13 6.74 5.80 -13.71
C LEU A 13 5.91 6.92 -14.33
N THR A 14 6.49 8.08 -14.59
CA THR A 14 5.76 9.24 -15.15
C THR A 14 5.23 8.92 -16.54
N MET A 15 6.02 8.24 -17.37
CA MET A 15 5.59 7.79 -18.70
C MET A 15 4.41 6.82 -18.62
N VAL A 16 4.48 5.84 -17.70
CA VAL A 16 3.41 4.87 -17.48
C VAL A 16 2.13 5.57 -17.02
N LEU A 17 2.21 6.43 -16.00
CA LEU A 17 1.06 7.17 -15.50
C LEU A 17 0.45 8.09 -16.56
N GLY A 18 1.28 8.77 -17.35
CA GLY A 18 0.84 9.62 -18.45
C GLY A 18 0.04 8.84 -19.50
N SER A 19 0.50 7.66 -19.90
CA SER A 19 -0.23 6.81 -20.86
C SER A 19 -1.58 6.32 -20.32
N ILE A 20 -1.64 5.92 -19.04
CA ILE A 20 -2.87 5.44 -18.39
C ILE A 20 -3.87 6.59 -18.17
N SER A 21 -3.39 7.80 -17.88
CA SER A 21 -4.26 8.97 -17.65
C SER A 21 -5.13 9.36 -18.86
N GLN A 22 -4.78 8.90 -20.06
CA GLN A 22 -5.58 9.09 -21.28
C GLN A 22 -6.72 8.07 -21.41
N SER A 23 -6.75 7.04 -20.55
CA SER A 23 -7.82 6.05 -20.50
C SER A 23 -9.04 6.57 -19.74
N LYS A 24 -10.23 6.06 -20.08
CA LYS A 24 -11.47 6.35 -19.35
C LYS A 24 -11.57 5.61 -18.01
N ALA A 25 -10.75 4.59 -17.77
CA ALA A 25 -10.81 3.77 -16.58
C ALA A 25 -10.07 4.42 -15.40
N SER A 26 -10.64 4.35 -14.20
CA SER A 26 -9.93 4.73 -12.98
C SER A 26 -8.80 3.74 -12.71
N ALA A 27 -7.57 4.23 -12.63
CA ALA A 27 -6.40 3.42 -12.33
C ALA A 27 -6.02 3.49 -10.84
N VAL A 28 -5.34 2.44 -10.37
CA VAL A 28 -4.77 2.35 -9.03
C VAL A 28 -3.31 1.94 -9.16
N VAL A 29 -2.43 2.67 -8.49
CA VAL A 29 -1.01 2.34 -8.38
C VAL A 29 -0.79 1.49 -7.15
N VAL A 30 -0.28 0.27 -7.34
CA VAL A 30 0.11 -0.62 -6.23
C VAL A 30 1.63 -0.58 -6.11
N ASP A 31 2.12 0.03 -5.04
CA ASP A 31 3.54 0.34 -4.83
C ASP A 31 4.17 -0.63 -3.82
N PHE A 32 5.14 -1.42 -4.30
CA PHE A 32 6.02 -2.29 -3.53
C PHE A 32 7.50 -1.89 -3.64
N THR A 33 7.76 -0.63 -3.96
CA THR A 33 9.12 -0.09 -4.09
C THR A 33 9.78 0.16 -2.74
N ASP A 34 11.01 0.64 -2.76
CA ASP A 34 11.79 0.92 -1.57
C ASP A 34 11.12 2.01 -0.69
N PRO A 35 11.22 1.92 0.65
CA PRO A 35 10.70 2.96 1.54
C PRO A 35 11.24 4.38 1.30
N SER A 36 12.36 4.52 0.59
CA SER A 36 12.90 5.83 0.18
C SER A 36 12.16 6.48 -0.99
N THR A 37 11.47 5.71 -1.84
CA THR A 37 10.88 6.20 -3.11
C THR A 37 9.36 6.33 -3.07
N PHE A 38 8.66 5.55 -2.23
CA PHE A 38 7.20 5.47 -2.27
C PHE A 38 6.49 6.83 -2.13
N TYR A 39 7.02 7.74 -1.31
CA TYR A 39 6.39 9.03 -1.07
C TYR A 39 6.33 9.88 -2.36
N ASP A 40 7.41 9.86 -3.14
CA ASP A 40 7.46 10.58 -4.42
C ASP A 40 6.65 9.85 -5.50
N ASN A 41 6.59 8.53 -5.46
CA ASN A 41 5.70 7.77 -6.34
C ASN A 41 4.22 8.10 -6.10
N VAL A 42 3.79 8.22 -4.82
CA VAL A 42 2.40 8.61 -4.50
C VAL A 42 2.12 10.04 -4.96
N LYS A 43 3.08 10.96 -4.84
CA LYS A 43 2.92 12.32 -5.40
C LYS A 43 2.71 12.29 -6.91
N GLN A 44 3.53 11.52 -7.63
CA GLN A 44 3.40 11.38 -9.08
C GLN A 44 2.03 10.79 -9.44
N ALA A 45 1.64 9.68 -8.83
CA ALA A 45 0.33 9.05 -9.05
C ALA A 45 -0.83 10.01 -8.80
N THR A 46 -0.75 10.76 -7.69
CA THR A 46 -1.74 11.77 -7.30
C THR A 46 -1.82 12.90 -8.33
N ALA A 47 -0.69 13.36 -8.87
CA ALA A 47 -0.65 14.41 -9.90
C ALA A 47 -1.35 13.99 -11.21
N PHE A 48 -1.35 12.69 -11.52
CA PHE A 48 -2.10 12.12 -12.64
C PHE A 48 -3.53 11.69 -12.28
N GLY A 49 -4.03 12.04 -11.08
CA GLY A 49 -5.39 11.71 -10.65
C GLY A 49 -5.59 10.23 -10.30
N MET A 50 -4.53 9.51 -9.95
CA MET A 50 -4.59 8.09 -9.59
C MET A 50 -4.55 7.87 -8.09
N LYS A 51 -5.27 6.84 -7.63
CA LYS A 51 -5.24 6.39 -6.23
C LYS A 51 -4.07 5.44 -6.01
N SER A 52 -3.58 5.35 -4.78
CA SER A 52 -2.43 4.50 -4.46
C SER A 52 -2.72 3.51 -3.35
N VAL A 53 -2.14 2.32 -3.45
CA VAL A 53 -2.01 1.33 -2.37
C VAL A 53 -0.52 1.09 -2.18
N VAL A 54 0.02 1.41 -1.01
CA VAL A 54 1.46 1.33 -0.75
C VAL A 54 1.76 0.32 0.35
N TYR A 55 2.71 -0.57 0.09
CA TYR A 55 3.32 -1.41 1.11
C TYR A 55 4.58 -0.73 1.61
N VAL A 56 4.59 -0.31 2.88
CA VAL A 56 5.76 0.37 3.45
C VAL A 56 6.07 -0.19 4.83
N PRO A 57 7.06 -1.08 4.94
CA PRO A 57 7.48 -1.60 6.21
C PRO A 57 8.16 -0.50 7.04
N ARG A 58 7.90 -0.47 8.35
CA ARG A 58 8.53 0.46 9.31
C ARG A 58 8.31 1.95 8.98
N LEU A 59 7.09 2.31 8.59
CA LEU A 59 6.70 3.69 8.39
C LEU A 59 6.76 4.50 9.69
N LYS A 60 7.26 5.73 9.59
CA LYS A 60 7.20 6.72 10.66
C LYS A 60 5.83 7.41 10.66
N VAL A 61 5.31 7.73 11.84
CA VAL A 61 4.00 8.37 12.00
C VAL A 61 3.96 9.73 11.32
N GLU A 62 5.07 10.47 11.34
CA GLU A 62 5.19 11.79 10.70
C GLU A 62 5.03 11.68 9.18
N THR A 63 5.56 10.62 8.58
CA THR A 63 5.43 10.36 7.14
C THR A 63 3.98 10.03 6.78
N VAL A 64 3.28 9.24 7.60
CA VAL A 64 1.85 8.94 7.40
C VAL A 64 1.01 10.22 7.51
N SER A 65 1.29 11.08 8.49
CA SER A 65 0.60 12.36 8.66
C SER A 65 0.83 13.30 7.47
N ALA A 66 2.07 13.43 7.01
CA ALA A 66 2.40 14.24 5.83
C ALA A 66 1.71 13.70 4.56
N LEU A 67 1.62 12.38 4.40
CA LEU A 67 0.92 11.75 3.27
C LEU A 67 -0.58 12.00 3.34
N SER A 68 -1.17 11.84 4.53
CA SER A 68 -2.60 12.11 4.76
C SER A 68 -2.97 13.55 4.40
N ALA A 69 -2.20 14.53 4.87
CA ALA A 69 -2.43 15.94 4.57
C ALA A 69 -2.25 16.28 3.09
N PHE A 70 -1.31 15.61 2.41
CA PHE A 70 -1.13 15.75 0.96
C PHE A 70 -2.33 15.19 0.17
N CYS A 71 -2.75 13.96 0.49
CA CYS A 71 -3.87 13.28 -0.15
C CYS A 71 -5.20 14.03 0.06
N GLU A 72 -5.42 14.57 1.26
CA GLU A 72 -6.61 15.37 1.58
C GLU A 72 -6.66 16.66 0.72
N LYS A 73 -5.54 17.39 0.63
CA LYS A 73 -5.45 18.58 -0.24
C LYS A 73 -5.67 18.26 -1.71
N ALA A 74 -5.20 17.10 -2.17
CA ALA A 74 -5.37 16.65 -3.55
C ALA A 74 -6.75 16.05 -3.83
N SER A 75 -7.59 15.83 -2.81
CA SER A 75 -8.84 15.05 -2.93
C SER A 75 -8.61 13.64 -3.51
N MET A 76 -7.47 13.03 -3.18
CA MET A 76 -7.05 11.73 -3.69
C MET A 76 -6.90 10.69 -2.57
N GLY A 77 -7.28 9.45 -2.85
CA GLY A 77 -7.21 8.36 -1.88
C GLY A 77 -5.87 7.61 -1.90
N CYS A 78 -5.32 7.33 -0.73
CA CYS A 78 -4.15 6.46 -0.55
C CYS A 78 -4.39 5.47 0.60
N ILE A 79 -4.11 4.19 0.36
CA ILE A 79 -4.08 3.15 1.40
C ILE A 79 -2.62 2.86 1.73
N VAL A 80 -2.23 3.07 2.98
CA VAL A 80 -0.98 2.58 3.54
C VAL A 80 -1.25 1.21 4.17
N ALA A 81 -0.72 0.15 3.56
CA ALA A 81 -0.94 -1.23 3.97
C ALA A 81 0.35 -1.86 4.51
N PRO A 82 0.61 -1.83 5.84
CA PRO A 82 1.79 -2.47 6.42
C PRO A 82 1.75 -4.01 6.31
N THR A 83 0.58 -4.58 5.98
CA THR A 83 0.39 -5.98 5.58
C THR A 83 -0.79 -6.06 4.60
N LEU A 84 -0.73 -7.00 3.67
CA LEU A 84 -1.86 -7.36 2.78
C LEU A 84 -2.58 -8.63 3.26
N SER A 85 -2.16 -9.21 4.38
CA SER A 85 -2.80 -10.39 4.97
C SER A 85 -4.11 -9.99 5.65
N ILE A 86 -5.23 -10.29 5.01
CA ILE A 86 -6.57 -10.09 5.59
C ILE A 86 -6.69 -10.86 6.91
N GLY A 87 -6.18 -12.09 6.97
CA GLY A 87 -6.20 -12.89 8.20
C GLY A 87 -5.50 -12.21 9.37
N SER A 88 -4.35 -11.56 9.12
CA SER A 88 -3.63 -10.81 10.15
C SER A 88 -4.38 -9.55 10.59
N ILE A 89 -5.03 -8.85 9.67
CA ILE A 89 -5.86 -7.67 9.99
C ILE A 89 -7.09 -8.07 10.81
N LEU A 90 -7.78 -9.14 10.42
CA LEU A 90 -8.93 -9.66 11.17
C LEU A 90 -8.53 -10.12 12.57
N LEU A 91 -7.40 -10.81 12.71
CA LEU A 91 -6.85 -11.18 14.02
C LEU A 91 -6.61 -9.96 14.91
N GLN A 92 -6.00 -8.90 14.37
CA GLN A 92 -5.76 -7.66 15.10
C GLN A 92 -7.06 -6.99 15.52
N GLN A 93 -8.06 -6.90 14.63
CA GLN A 93 -9.37 -6.31 14.96
C GLN A 93 -10.12 -7.12 16.02
N ALA A 94 -10.07 -8.45 15.94
CA ALA A 94 -10.66 -9.33 16.94
C ALA A 94 -9.95 -9.20 18.29
N ALA A 95 -8.62 -9.13 18.31
CA ALA A 95 -7.83 -8.93 19.52
C ALA A 95 -8.10 -7.58 20.19
N ILE A 96 -8.20 -6.50 19.41
CA ILE A 96 -8.62 -5.18 19.92
C ILE A 96 -10.00 -5.27 20.57
N SER A 97 -10.96 -5.92 19.90
CA SER A 97 -12.32 -6.09 20.42
C SER A 97 -12.34 -6.93 21.71
N ALA A 98 -11.54 -8.01 21.76
CA ALA A 98 -11.45 -8.87 22.94
C ALA A 98 -10.74 -8.18 24.12
N SER A 99 -9.84 -7.23 23.87
CA SER A 99 -9.07 -6.54 24.92
C SER A 99 -9.96 -5.76 25.90
N PHE A 100 -11.19 -5.41 25.52
CA PHE A 100 -12.16 -4.78 26.42
C PHE A 100 -12.76 -5.75 27.46
N HIS A 101 -12.56 -7.06 27.29
CA HIS A 101 -13.15 -8.10 28.13
C HIS A 101 -12.12 -8.95 28.91
N TYR A 102 -10.84 -8.92 28.51
CA TYR A 102 -9.77 -9.70 29.13
C TYR A 102 -8.65 -8.80 29.64
N ASN A 103 -8.20 -9.02 30.88
CA ASN A 103 -7.17 -8.20 31.53
C ASN A 103 -5.73 -8.67 31.24
N ASN A 104 -5.55 -9.84 30.65
CA ASN A 104 -4.24 -10.44 30.39
C ASN A 104 -4.19 -10.94 28.95
N VAL A 105 -3.06 -10.74 28.29
CA VAL A 105 -2.81 -11.18 26.90
C VAL A 105 -1.35 -11.57 26.74
N GLU A 106 -1.09 -12.61 25.95
CA GLU A 106 0.24 -13.03 25.52
C GLU A 106 0.24 -13.18 23.99
N ILE A 107 1.33 -12.80 23.33
CA ILE A 107 1.52 -12.95 21.89
C ILE A 107 2.58 -14.04 21.66
N VAL A 108 2.20 -15.09 20.93
CA VAL A 108 3.10 -16.16 20.51
C VAL A 108 3.17 -16.16 18.98
N GLU A 109 4.39 -16.11 18.43
CA GLU A 109 4.66 -16.15 17.00
C GLU A 109 5.55 -17.36 16.68
N SER A 110 5.23 -18.08 15.60
CA SER A 110 6.08 -19.13 15.03
C SER A 110 6.40 -18.82 13.58
N ARG A 111 7.67 -18.95 13.20
CA ARG A 111 8.12 -18.89 11.80
C ARG A 111 8.68 -20.24 11.37
N PRO A 112 8.57 -20.62 10.08
CA PRO A 112 9.24 -21.81 9.57
C PRO A 112 10.73 -21.74 9.91
N ALA A 113 11.31 -22.88 10.31
CA ALA A 113 12.76 -22.97 10.39
C ALA A 113 13.33 -22.71 8.99
N PRO A 114 14.43 -21.94 8.85
CA PRO A 114 15.06 -21.75 7.55
C PRO A 114 15.39 -23.13 6.97
N SER A 115 14.91 -23.39 5.76
CA SER A 115 15.33 -24.57 5.00
C SER A 115 16.83 -24.41 4.71
N LEU A 116 17.64 -25.34 5.24
CA LEU A 116 19.07 -25.46 4.94
C LEU A 116 19.32 -25.60 3.44
#